data_AF-R1F094-F1
#
_entry.id   AF-R1F094-F1
#
_cell.length_a   1.000
_cell.length_b   1.000
_cell.length_c   1.000
_cell.angle_alpha   90.00
_cell.angle_beta   90.00
_cell.angle_gamma   90.00
#
_symmetry.space_group_name_H-M   'P 1'
#
loop_
_entity.id
_entity.type
_entity.pdbx_description
1 polymer ?
#
loop_
_entity_poly.entity_id
_entity_poly.type
_entity_poly.pdbx_seq_one_letter_code
_entity_poly.pdbx_strand_id
1 'polypeptide(L)'
;MIALLGMLCILALATLCSDNRRRIPLRTVGGALTLQIVFAGLVLWLPAGQRVLNAVSDSVSSVIGYGQEGIAFLFGDLAKFKLGFIFAFNVLPVIIFFSALIAILYHIGLMTRVISLLGGGLQKLLGTGRAESLSATANIFVGMVEAPLVVKPYLAKMSDSQFFAVMSCGLASVAGGTLVGYASLGVELKYLIAAAFMSAPAGLAMAKILVPPAEDEQDHHQDVEIPRATNVIEAAADGAMAGLNIAVAVGATLLAFVG
;
A
#
# COMPACT_ATOMS: atom_id res chain seq x y z
N MET A 1 -16.49 3.34 -24.16
CA MET A 1 -16.75 4.78 -24.01
C MET A 1 -17.03 5.20 -22.57
N ILE A 2 -17.92 4.53 -21.84
CA ILE A 2 -18.30 4.93 -20.46
C ILE A 2 -17.09 5.01 -19.51
N ALA A 3 -16.17 4.04 -19.56
CA ALA A 3 -14.97 4.05 -18.72
C ALA A 3 -14.04 5.25 -19.00
N LEU A 4 -13.87 5.64 -20.27
CA LEU A 4 -13.08 6.81 -20.66
C LEU A 4 -13.74 8.10 -20.18
N LEU A 5 -15.07 8.20 -20.31
CA LEU A 5 -15.82 9.34 -19.81
C LEU A 5 -15.71 9.45 -18.29
N GLY A 6 -15.83 8.33 -17.56
CA GLY A 6 -15.65 8.30 -16.11
C GLY A 6 -14.26 8.76 -15.67
N MET A 7 -13.21 8.29 -16.34
CA MET A 7 -11.83 8.73 -16.08
C MET A 7 -11.67 10.24 -16.30
N LEU A 8 -12.21 10.76 -17.42
CA LEU A 8 -12.21 12.20 -17.69
C LEU A 8 -13.00 12.99 -16.65
N CYS A 9 -14.14 12.50 -16.18
CA CYS A 9 -14.93 13.14 -15.14
C CYS A 9 -14.17 13.21 -13.81
N ILE A 10 -13.48 12.14 -13.41
CA ILE A 10 -12.68 12.12 -12.17
C ILE A 10 -11.52 13.13 -12.28
N LEU A 11 -10.81 13.13 -13.41
CA LEU A 11 -9.72 14.08 -13.64
C LEU A 11 -10.24 15.53 -13.69
N ALA A 12 -11.38 15.77 -14.35
CA ALA A 12 -12.01 17.08 -14.40
C ALA A 12 -12.37 17.56 -12.99
N LEU A 13 -13.00 16.71 -12.17
CA LEU A 13 -13.32 17.06 -10.78
C LEU A 13 -12.06 17.38 -9.97
N ALA A 14 -11.00 16.56 -10.11
CA ALA A 14 -9.72 16.83 -9.45
C ALA A 14 -9.12 18.17 -9.89
N THR A 15 -9.16 18.50 -11.19
CA THR A 15 -8.68 19.79 -11.69
C THR A 15 -9.53 20.97 -11.21
N LEU A 16 -10.84 20.77 -10.99
CA LEU A 16 -11.71 21.81 -10.46
C LEU A 16 -11.38 22.11 -8.99
N CYS A 17 -11.07 21.08 -8.22
CA CYS A 17 -10.67 21.17 -6.81
C CYS A 17 -9.17 21.48 -6.60
N SER A 18 -8.40 21.67 -7.67
CA SER A 18 -6.97 21.97 -7.61
C SER A 18 -6.69 23.36 -7.05
N ASP A 19 -5.72 23.47 -6.16
CA ASP A 19 -5.24 24.74 -5.60
C ASP A 19 -4.67 25.67 -6.68
N ASN A 20 -3.90 25.12 -7.63
CA ASN A 20 -3.32 25.90 -8.71
C ASN A 20 -3.32 25.14 -10.05
N ARG A 21 -4.42 25.28 -10.79
CA ARG A 21 -4.64 24.63 -12.10
C ARG A 21 -3.55 24.88 -13.14
N ARG A 22 -2.83 25.99 -13.04
CA ARG A 22 -1.77 26.35 -14.01
C ARG A 22 -0.46 25.62 -13.78
N ARG A 23 -0.24 25.11 -12.55
CA ARG A 23 1.01 24.44 -12.16
C ARG A 23 0.92 22.91 -12.17
N ILE A 24 -0.19 22.35 -12.66
CA ILE A 24 -0.35 20.89 -12.73
C ILE A 24 0.77 20.29 -13.59
N PRO A 25 1.62 19.41 -13.03
CA PRO A 25 2.74 18.83 -13.77
C PRO A 25 2.21 17.76 -14.73
N LEU A 26 1.93 18.15 -15.98
CA LEU A 26 1.35 17.28 -17.01
C LEU A 26 2.20 16.04 -17.28
N ARG A 27 3.54 16.14 -17.15
CA ARG A 27 4.44 14.98 -17.26
C ARG A 27 4.16 13.95 -16.18
N THR A 28 4.02 14.39 -14.92
CA THR A 28 3.77 13.52 -13.77
C THR A 28 2.39 12.90 -13.84
N VAL A 29 1.36 13.71 -14.08
CA VAL A 29 -0.04 13.25 -14.14
C VAL A 29 -0.25 12.31 -15.34
N GLY A 30 0.20 12.71 -16.53
CA GLY A 30 0.09 11.89 -17.74
C GLY A 30 0.94 10.62 -17.65
N GLY A 31 2.14 10.71 -17.08
CA GLY A 31 3.01 9.56 -16.84
C GLY A 31 2.40 8.56 -15.86
N ALA A 32 1.79 9.03 -14.78
CA ALA A 32 1.17 8.19 -13.77
C ALA A 32 -0.09 7.49 -14.31
N LEU A 33 -0.92 8.21 -15.06
CA LEU A 33 -2.09 7.64 -15.72
C LEU A 33 -1.68 6.59 -16.78
N THR A 34 -0.66 6.90 -17.57
CA THR A 34 -0.13 5.97 -18.58
C THR A 34 0.43 4.72 -17.91
N LEU A 35 1.20 4.88 -16.83
CA LEU A 35 1.75 3.75 -16.07
C LEU A 35 0.64 2.87 -15.50
N GLN A 36 -0.43 3.47 -14.97
CA GLN A 36 -1.58 2.73 -14.45
C GLN A 36 -2.31 1.94 -15.55
N ILE A 37 -2.57 2.57 -16.71
CA ILE A 37 -3.22 1.91 -17.86
C ILE A 37 -2.35 0.79 -18.42
N VAL A 38 -1.05 1.03 -18.58
CA VAL A 38 -0.09 0.03 -19.06
C VAL A 38 -0.01 -1.13 -18.10
N PHE A 39 0.12 -0.88 -16.79
CA PHE A 39 0.14 -1.94 -15.78
C PHE A 39 -1.16 -2.74 -15.78
N ALA A 40 -2.32 -2.09 -15.83
CA ALA A 40 -3.61 -2.76 -15.93
C ALA A 40 -3.69 -3.64 -17.19
N GLY A 41 -3.25 -3.14 -18.35
CA GLY A 41 -3.21 -3.91 -19.59
C GLY A 41 -2.26 -5.11 -19.51
N LEU A 42 -1.08 -4.94 -18.91
CA LEU A 42 -0.13 -6.03 -18.73
C LEU A 42 -0.71 -7.14 -17.86
N VAL A 43 -1.28 -6.76 -16.71
CA VAL A 43 -1.63 -7.70 -15.64
C VAL A 43 -3.04 -8.29 -15.83
N LEU A 44 -3.98 -7.53 -16.40
CA LEU A 44 -5.38 -7.96 -16.55
C LEU A 44 -5.74 -8.41 -17.98
N TRP A 45 -5.03 -7.95 -19.01
CA TRP A 45 -5.37 -8.28 -20.40
C TRP A 45 -4.38 -9.26 -21.05
N LEU A 46 -3.09 -9.09 -20.80
CA LEU A 46 -2.06 -9.94 -21.41
C LEU A 46 -1.99 -11.31 -20.71
N PRO A 47 -2.08 -12.46 -21.43
CA PRO A 47 -2.05 -13.78 -20.80
C PRO A 47 -0.77 -14.05 -20.00
N ALA A 48 0.37 -13.52 -20.45
CA ALA A 48 1.62 -13.62 -19.73
C ALA A 48 1.58 -12.88 -18.38
N GLY A 49 1.01 -11.67 -18.33
CA GLY A 49 0.91 -10.92 -17.08
C GLY A 49 -0.16 -11.46 -16.14
N GLN A 50 -1.25 -12.02 -16.66
CA GLN A 50 -2.22 -12.76 -15.84
C GLN A 50 -1.57 -13.98 -15.16
N ARG A 51 -0.70 -14.72 -15.86
CA ARG A 51 0.06 -15.84 -15.26
C ARG A 51 0.97 -15.36 -14.13
N VAL A 52 1.68 -14.24 -14.35
CA VAL A 52 2.53 -13.65 -13.31
C VAL A 52 1.70 -13.20 -12.11
N LEU A 53 0.57 -12.52 -12.34
CA LEU A 53 -0.32 -12.08 -11.26
C LEU A 53 -0.87 -13.26 -10.46
N ASN A 54 -1.29 -14.32 -11.15
CA ASN A 54 -1.79 -15.52 -10.50
C ASN A 54 -0.67 -16.20 -9.69
N ALA A 55 0.54 -16.32 -10.23
CA ALA A 55 1.67 -16.88 -9.49
C ALA A 55 2.01 -16.07 -8.22
N VAL A 56 1.96 -14.74 -8.29
CA VAL A 56 2.13 -13.88 -7.12
C VAL A 56 0.98 -14.07 -6.13
N SER A 57 -0.25 -14.15 -6.63
CA SER A 57 -1.45 -14.38 -5.80
C SER A 57 -1.39 -15.73 -5.09
N ASP A 58 -0.99 -16.79 -5.76
CA ASP A 58 -0.84 -18.14 -5.20
C ASP A 58 0.27 -18.17 -4.15
N SER A 59 1.36 -17.42 -4.38
CA SER A 59 2.44 -17.25 -3.39
C SER A 59 1.94 -16.55 -2.14
N VAL A 60 1.21 -15.44 -2.28
CA VAL A 60 0.59 -14.75 -1.15
C VAL A 60 -0.43 -15.64 -0.45
N SER A 61 -1.25 -16.39 -1.20
CA SER A 61 -2.20 -17.36 -0.65
C SER A 61 -1.52 -18.46 0.16
N SER A 62 -0.35 -18.93 -0.27
CA SER A 62 0.43 -19.92 0.47
C SER A 62 0.93 -19.34 1.80
N VAL A 63 1.38 -18.08 1.80
CA VAL A 63 1.78 -17.35 3.02
C VAL A 63 0.60 -17.18 3.98
N ILE A 64 -0.60 -16.87 3.47
CA ILE A 64 -1.83 -16.84 4.28
C ILE A 64 -2.08 -18.21 4.92
N GLY A 65 -1.87 -19.30 4.16
CA GLY A 65 -1.98 -20.67 4.64
C GLY A 65 -1.08 -20.97 5.83
N TYR A 66 0.18 -20.52 5.81
CA TYR A 66 1.08 -20.66 6.97
C TYR A 66 0.59 -19.87 8.20
N GLY A 67 0.02 -18.68 7.98
CA GLY A 67 -0.62 -17.91 9.05
C GLY A 67 -1.79 -18.66 9.69
N GLN A 68 -2.58 -19.39 8.90
CA GLN A 68 -3.71 -20.18 9.39
C GLN A 68 -3.28 -21.31 10.34
N GLU A 69 -2.10 -21.90 10.17
CA GLU A 69 -1.58 -22.90 11.12
C GLU A 69 -1.37 -22.29 12.51
N GLY A 70 -0.81 -21.08 12.60
CA GLY A 70 -0.65 -20.35 13.86
C GLY A 70 -1.99 -19.99 14.51
N ILE A 71 -2.97 -19.60 13.70
CA ILE A 71 -4.34 -19.30 14.17
C ILE A 71 -5.03 -20.57 14.68
N ALA A 72 -4.88 -21.69 13.97
CA ALA A 72 -5.42 -22.99 14.38
C ALA A 72 -4.76 -23.52 15.65
N PHE A 73 -3.47 -23.25 15.86
CA PHE A 73 -2.79 -23.54 17.13
C PHE A 73 -3.37 -22.71 18.29
N LEU A 74 -3.60 -21.41 18.09
CA LEU A 74 -4.06 -20.51 19.16
C LEU A 74 -5.54 -20.69 19.53
N PHE A 75 -6.41 -20.87 18.52
CA PHE A 75 -7.87 -20.91 18.71
C PHE A 75 -8.49 -22.29 18.48
N GLY A 76 -7.68 -23.30 18.13
CA GLY A 76 -8.14 -24.67 17.96
C GLY A 76 -9.25 -24.80 16.92
N ASP A 77 -10.31 -25.51 17.29
CA ASP A 77 -11.44 -25.78 16.39
C ASP A 77 -12.30 -24.53 16.07
N LEU A 78 -12.18 -23.44 16.84
CA LEU A 78 -12.87 -22.17 16.52
C LEU A 78 -12.33 -21.54 15.23
N ALA A 79 -11.05 -21.74 14.92
CA ALA A 79 -10.44 -21.25 13.69
C ALA A 79 -10.75 -22.13 12.47
N LYS A 80 -11.14 -23.40 12.67
CA LYS A 80 -11.34 -24.40 11.60
C LYS A 80 -12.71 -24.34 10.94
N PHE A 81 -13.42 -23.22 11.04
CA PHE A 81 -14.77 -23.02 10.47
C PHE A 81 -15.83 -24.06 10.90
N LYS A 82 -15.56 -24.90 11.91
CA LYS A 82 -16.51 -25.91 12.40
C LYS A 82 -17.80 -25.32 12.95
N LEU A 83 -17.73 -24.09 13.47
CA LEU A 83 -18.87 -23.32 14.00
C LEU A 83 -19.37 -22.24 13.01
N GLY A 84 -18.89 -22.24 11.76
CA GLY A 84 -19.13 -21.19 10.78
C GLY A 84 -17.99 -20.17 10.67
N PHE A 85 -18.14 -19.18 9.79
CA PHE A 85 -17.18 -18.10 9.61
C PHE A 85 -17.28 -17.10 10.77
N ILE A 86 -16.26 -17.03 11.62
CA ILE A 86 -16.19 -16.07 12.72
C ILE A 86 -15.13 -15.02 12.37
N PHE A 87 -15.58 -13.84 11.96
CA PHE A 87 -14.71 -12.74 11.54
C PHE A 87 -13.56 -12.47 12.52
N ALA A 88 -13.85 -12.44 13.83
CA ALA A 88 -12.87 -12.17 14.87
C ALA A 88 -11.72 -13.19 14.94
N PHE A 89 -11.95 -14.45 14.54
CA PHE A 89 -10.91 -15.51 14.55
C PHE A 89 -10.34 -15.79 13.16
N ASN A 90 -11.08 -15.51 12.10
CA ASN A 90 -10.66 -15.81 10.72
C ASN A 90 -9.99 -14.63 10.00
N VAL A 91 -10.21 -13.39 10.47
CA VAL A 91 -9.70 -12.18 9.81
C VAL A 91 -8.71 -11.42 10.69
N LEU A 92 -9.09 -11.08 11.93
CA LEU A 92 -8.25 -10.24 12.79
C LEU A 92 -6.87 -10.83 13.10
N PRO A 93 -6.71 -12.14 13.40
CA PRO A 93 -5.39 -12.72 13.67
C PRO A 93 -4.48 -12.75 12.45
N VAL A 94 -5.05 -12.72 11.24
CA VAL A 94 -4.27 -12.70 10.01
C VAL A 94 -3.53 -11.36 9.86
N ILE A 95 -4.14 -10.26 10.33
CA ILE A 95 -3.49 -8.94 10.40
C ILE A 95 -2.23 -9.02 11.27
N ILE A 96 -2.33 -9.66 12.44
CA ILE A 96 -1.20 -9.83 13.39
C ILE A 96 -0.05 -10.58 12.73
N PHE A 97 -0.35 -11.71 12.08
CA PHE A 97 0.65 -12.51 11.38
C PHE A 97 1.35 -11.72 10.25
N PHE A 98 0.59 -10.99 9.43
CA PHE A 98 1.16 -10.22 8.33
C PHE A 98 1.99 -9.03 8.82
N SER A 99 1.58 -8.35 9.89
CA SER A 99 2.39 -7.28 10.49
C SER A 99 3.73 -7.82 11.02
N ALA A 100 3.73 -8.98 11.67
CA ALA A 100 4.97 -9.65 12.10
C ALA A 100 5.86 -10.04 10.90
N LEU A 101 5.28 -10.61 9.85
CA LEU A 101 5.99 -10.98 8.63
C LEU A 101 6.63 -9.77 7.95
N ILE A 102 5.86 -8.69 7.77
CA ILE A 102 6.36 -7.46 7.17
C ILE A 102 7.52 -6.89 8.00
N ALA A 103 7.41 -6.86 9.32
CA ALA A 103 8.48 -6.39 10.20
C ALA A 103 9.77 -7.22 10.04
N ILE A 104 9.66 -8.55 9.91
CA ILE A 104 10.79 -9.43 9.59
C ILE A 104 11.42 -9.04 8.24
N LEU A 105 10.61 -8.84 7.20
CA LEU A 105 11.10 -8.50 5.86
C LEU A 105 11.76 -7.11 5.82
N TYR A 106 11.33 -6.18 6.67
CA TYR A 106 12.00 -4.89 6.89
C TYR A 106 13.33 -5.05 7.62
N HIS A 107 13.38 -5.85 8.68
CA HIS A 107 14.62 -6.09 9.43
C HIS A 107 15.70 -6.77 8.57
N ILE A 108 15.32 -7.74 7.72
CA ILE A 108 16.23 -8.40 6.76
C ILE A 108 16.64 -7.44 5.61
N GLY A 109 15.91 -6.34 5.41
CA GLY A 109 16.17 -5.33 4.39
C GLY A 109 15.65 -5.70 2.99
N LEU A 110 14.80 -6.73 2.87
CA LEU A 110 14.19 -7.10 1.59
C LEU A 110 13.18 -6.02 1.16
N MET A 111 12.33 -5.55 2.07
CA MET A 111 11.35 -4.50 1.77
C MET A 111 12.03 -3.20 1.32
N THR A 112 13.09 -2.79 2.01
CA THR A 112 13.86 -1.58 1.67
C THR A 112 14.44 -1.66 0.25
N ARG A 113 14.89 -2.84 -0.20
CA ARG A 113 15.38 -3.04 -1.57
C ARG A 113 14.25 -2.97 -2.60
N VAL A 114 13.13 -3.63 -2.34
CA VAL A 114 11.96 -3.61 -3.23
C VAL A 114 11.40 -2.19 -3.36
N ILE A 115 11.22 -1.49 -2.24
CA ILE A 115 10.69 -0.13 -2.19
C ILE A 115 11.64 0.86 -2.86
N SER A 116 12.95 0.75 -2.63
CA SER A 116 13.91 1.64 -3.27
C SER A 116 14.01 1.43 -4.79
N LEU A 117 13.90 0.18 -5.26
CA LEU A 117 13.89 -0.14 -6.69
C LEU A 117 12.62 0.42 -7.37
N LEU A 118 11.45 0.08 -6.83
CA LEU A 118 10.16 0.51 -7.40
C LEU A 118 9.97 2.03 -7.26
N GLY A 119 10.31 2.61 -6.11
CA GLY A 119 10.23 4.05 -5.84
C GLY A 119 11.19 4.85 -6.71
N GLY A 120 12.43 4.38 -6.91
CA GLY A 120 13.36 4.99 -7.86
C GLY A 120 12.89 4.87 -9.32
N GLY A 121 12.19 3.79 -9.66
CA GLY A 121 11.52 3.63 -10.96
C GLY A 121 10.41 4.66 -11.17
N LEU A 122 9.51 4.79 -10.19
CA LEU A 122 8.45 5.81 -10.21
C LEU A 122 9.03 7.22 -10.28
N GLN A 123 10.05 7.52 -9.48
CA GLN A 123 10.72 8.82 -9.47
C GLN A 123 11.25 9.20 -10.87
N LYS A 124 11.95 8.27 -11.54
CA LYS A 124 12.51 8.52 -12.88
C LYS A 124 11.43 8.70 -13.95
N LEU A 125 10.36 7.90 -13.89
CA LEU A 125 9.26 7.95 -14.84
C LEU A 125 8.43 9.22 -14.69
N LEU A 126 8.08 9.56 -13.45
CA LEU A 126 7.12 10.61 -13.13
C LEU A 126 7.76 11.97 -12.86
N GLY A 127 9.06 12.01 -12.59
CA GLY A 127 9.78 13.22 -12.19
C GLY A 127 9.36 13.73 -10.80
N THR A 128 8.82 12.86 -9.96
CA THR A 128 8.39 13.13 -8.58
C THR A 128 9.59 13.18 -7.63
N GLY A 129 9.40 13.73 -6.44
CA GLY A 129 10.42 13.73 -5.39
C GLY A 129 10.77 12.32 -4.92
N ARG A 130 12.01 12.08 -4.48
CA ARG A 130 12.45 10.75 -4.03
C ARG A 130 11.62 10.26 -2.83
N ALA A 131 11.38 11.13 -1.87
CA ALA A 131 10.67 10.76 -0.65
C ALA A 131 9.18 10.44 -0.90
N GLU A 132 8.47 11.23 -1.71
CA GLU A 132 7.08 10.91 -2.06
C GLU A 132 6.97 9.63 -2.90
N SER A 133 7.94 9.37 -3.79
CA SER A 133 7.95 8.15 -4.62
C SER A 133 8.23 6.89 -3.80
N LEU A 134 9.14 6.98 -2.83
CA LEU A 134 9.42 5.91 -1.87
C LEU A 134 8.21 5.64 -0.98
N SER A 135 7.55 6.69 -0.48
CA SER A 135 6.35 6.56 0.34
C SER A 135 5.18 5.96 -0.44
N ALA A 136 4.93 6.44 -1.67
CA ALA A 136 3.89 5.89 -2.55
C ALA A 136 4.11 4.39 -2.83
N THR A 137 5.37 3.99 -3.02
CA THR A 137 5.74 2.59 -3.23
C THR A 137 5.63 1.76 -1.95
N ALA A 138 6.03 2.32 -0.80
CA ALA A 138 5.90 1.65 0.49
C ALA A 138 4.41 1.32 0.77
N ASN A 139 3.50 2.26 0.47
CA ASN A 139 2.06 2.09 0.62
C ASN A 139 1.45 0.93 -0.20
N ILE A 140 2.17 0.36 -1.17
CA ILE A 140 1.73 -0.86 -1.88
C ILE A 140 1.71 -2.06 -0.91
N PHE A 141 2.61 -2.07 0.07
CA PHE A 141 2.82 -3.21 0.96
C PHE A 141 2.44 -2.92 2.41
N VAL A 142 2.74 -1.70 2.89
CA VAL A 142 2.51 -1.27 4.26
C VAL A 142 1.38 -0.26 4.35
N GLY A 143 0.72 -0.21 5.51
CA GLY A 143 -0.42 0.69 5.72
C GLY A 143 -0.04 2.16 5.84
N MET A 144 -1.06 3.02 5.87
CA MET A 144 -0.90 4.49 5.95
C MET A 144 -0.10 5.00 7.16
N VAL A 145 -0.02 4.21 8.24
CA VAL A 145 0.73 4.56 9.47
C VAL A 145 2.20 4.12 9.39
N GLU A 146 2.47 3.08 8.61
CA GLU A 146 3.79 2.44 8.50
C GLU A 146 4.60 2.99 7.32
N ALA A 147 3.94 3.31 6.20
CA ALA A 147 4.62 3.85 5.02
C ALA A 147 5.37 5.16 5.28
N PRO A 148 4.84 6.13 6.07
CA PRO A 148 5.57 7.35 6.42
C PRO A 148 6.82 7.09 7.25
N LEU A 149 6.94 5.94 7.93
CA LEU A 149 8.12 5.60 8.72
C LEU A 149 9.37 5.45 7.84
N VAL A 150 9.20 4.94 6.61
CA VAL A 150 10.26 4.79 5.61
C VAL A 150 10.82 6.15 5.20
N VAL A 151 10.00 7.20 5.29
CA VAL A 151 10.34 8.56 4.89
C VAL A 151 10.36 9.54 6.06
N LYS A 152 10.29 9.05 7.30
CA LYS A 152 10.31 9.83 8.54
C LYS A 152 11.36 10.96 8.57
N PRO A 153 12.63 10.74 8.18
CA PRO A 153 13.64 11.79 8.20
C PRO A 153 13.39 12.90 7.17
N TYR A 154 12.65 12.61 6.10
CA TYR A 154 12.30 13.58 5.08
C TYR A 154 11.04 14.38 5.44
N LEU A 155 10.11 13.80 6.22
CA LEU A 155 8.81 14.43 6.55
C LEU A 155 8.95 15.87 7.08
N ALA A 156 9.95 16.13 7.92
CA ALA A 156 10.16 17.45 8.52
C ALA A 156 10.60 18.54 7.51
N LYS A 157 11.05 18.14 6.32
CA LYS A 157 11.53 19.03 5.26
C LYS A 157 10.73 18.90 3.97
N MET A 158 9.61 18.16 3.99
CA MET A 158 8.75 18.02 2.82
C MET A 158 8.01 19.34 2.56
N SER A 159 7.81 19.63 1.27
CA SER A 159 6.85 20.66 0.88
C SER A 159 5.41 20.19 1.12
N ASP A 160 4.47 21.13 1.08
CA ASP A 160 3.04 20.81 1.18
C ASP A 160 2.57 19.84 0.09
N SER A 161 3.09 19.96 -1.14
CA SER A 161 2.76 19.03 -2.24
C SER A 161 3.28 17.62 -1.96
N GLN A 162 4.52 17.48 -1.47
CA GLN A 162 5.10 16.18 -1.14
C GLN A 162 4.41 15.54 0.06
N PHE A 163 4.09 16.33 1.08
CA PHE A 163 3.36 15.86 2.25
C PHE A 163 1.95 15.41 1.86
N PHE A 164 1.25 16.19 1.03
CA PHE A 164 -0.06 15.82 0.50
C PHE A 164 0.00 14.55 -0.36
N ALA A 165 1.08 14.34 -1.11
CA ALA A 165 1.30 13.11 -1.87
C ALA A 165 1.47 11.89 -0.96
N VAL A 166 2.21 12.00 0.14
CA VAL A 166 2.34 10.94 1.15
C VAL A 166 0.98 10.58 1.74
N MET A 167 0.18 11.58 2.13
CA MET A 167 -1.16 11.37 2.68
C MET A 167 -2.10 10.73 1.65
N SER A 168 -2.15 11.27 0.44
CA SER A 168 -3.02 10.81 -0.63
C SER A 168 -2.70 9.37 -1.04
N CYS A 169 -1.42 9.02 -1.15
CA CYS A 169 -1.02 7.64 -1.46
C CYS A 169 -1.36 6.67 -0.32
N GLY A 170 -1.24 7.10 0.93
CA GLY A 170 -1.66 6.30 2.08
C GLY A 170 -3.16 6.02 2.09
N LEU A 171 -3.99 7.00 1.73
CA LEU A 171 -5.44 6.86 1.64
C LEU A 171 -5.92 6.12 0.37
N ALA A 172 -5.15 6.20 -0.71
CA ALA A 172 -5.47 5.51 -1.96
C ALA A 172 -5.18 4.01 -1.92
N SER A 173 -4.37 3.55 -0.95
CA SER A 173 -3.90 2.18 -0.85
C SER A 173 -4.51 1.43 0.35
N VAL A 174 -4.17 0.15 0.45
CA VAL A 174 -4.58 -0.76 1.52
C VAL A 174 -3.33 -1.45 2.07
N ALA A 175 -3.26 -1.65 3.39
CA ALA A 175 -2.16 -2.36 4.01
C ALA A 175 -2.17 -3.86 3.63
N GLY A 176 -1.00 -4.51 3.54
CA GLY A 176 -0.90 -5.94 3.28
C GLY A 176 -1.72 -6.80 4.26
N GLY A 177 -1.77 -6.42 5.54
CA GLY A 177 -2.57 -7.13 6.55
C GLY A 177 -4.09 -7.04 6.32
N THR A 178 -4.60 -5.87 5.94
CA THR A 178 -6.05 -5.68 5.68
C THR A 178 -6.46 -6.24 4.32
N LEU A 179 -5.56 -6.20 3.32
CA LEU A 179 -5.73 -6.86 2.03
C LEU A 179 -6.07 -8.35 2.21
N VAL A 180 -5.34 -9.03 3.09
CA VAL A 180 -5.59 -10.43 3.39
C VAL A 180 -6.93 -10.63 4.11
N GLY A 181 -7.30 -9.70 4.99
CA GLY A 181 -8.61 -9.71 5.61
C GLY A 181 -9.75 -9.65 4.59
N TYR A 182 -9.62 -8.82 3.55
CA TYR A 182 -10.57 -8.78 2.43
C TYR A 182 -10.56 -10.07 1.60
N ALA A 183 -9.39 -10.68 1.40
CA ALA A 183 -9.29 -11.97 0.73
C ALA A 183 -10.02 -13.08 1.50
N SER A 184 -9.90 -13.10 2.84
CA SER A 184 -10.63 -14.03 3.71
C SER A 184 -12.15 -13.83 3.68
N LEU A 185 -12.63 -12.66 3.26
CA LEU A 185 -14.06 -12.39 3.04
C LEU A 185 -14.56 -12.84 1.65
N GLY A 186 -13.68 -13.41 0.82
CA GLY A 186 -14.01 -13.92 -0.52
C GLY A 186 -13.66 -12.97 -1.66
N VAL A 187 -12.96 -11.87 -1.41
CA VAL A 187 -12.47 -10.99 -2.49
C VAL A 187 -11.28 -11.64 -3.19
N GLU A 188 -11.29 -11.66 -4.53
CA GLU A 188 -10.20 -12.28 -5.30
C GLU A 188 -8.86 -11.56 -5.07
N LEU A 189 -7.89 -12.30 -4.55
CA LEU A 189 -6.56 -11.80 -4.18
C LEU A 189 -5.82 -11.13 -5.34
N LYS A 190 -5.99 -11.67 -6.56
CA LYS A 190 -5.38 -11.14 -7.78
C LYS A 190 -5.80 -9.69 -8.07
N TYR A 191 -7.05 -9.34 -7.80
CA TYR A 191 -7.55 -7.96 -8.00
C TYR A 191 -7.08 -7.03 -6.90
N LEU A 192 -6.98 -7.53 -5.65
CA LEU A 192 -6.44 -6.74 -4.55
C LEU A 192 -4.96 -6.39 -4.76
N ILE A 193 -4.17 -7.37 -5.22
CA ILE A 193 -2.76 -7.15 -5.55
C ILE A 193 -2.64 -6.16 -6.72
N ALA A 194 -3.39 -6.36 -7.80
CA ALA A 194 -3.38 -5.42 -8.92
C ALA A 194 -3.76 -3.99 -8.47
N ALA A 195 -4.80 -3.84 -7.65
CA ALA A 195 -5.24 -2.57 -7.12
C ALA A 195 -4.17 -1.90 -6.24
N ALA A 196 -3.48 -2.66 -5.38
CA ALA A 196 -2.40 -2.15 -4.53
C ALA A 196 -1.24 -1.59 -5.34
N PHE A 197 -0.85 -2.21 -6.46
CA PHE A 197 0.18 -1.64 -7.34
C PHE A 197 -0.31 -0.42 -8.13
N MET A 198 -1.59 -0.41 -8.52
CA MET A 198 -2.19 0.70 -9.26
C MET A 198 -2.46 1.94 -8.39
N SER A 199 -2.61 1.77 -7.08
CA SER A 199 -2.87 2.86 -6.14
C SER A 199 -1.70 3.83 -6.02
N ALA A 200 -0.46 3.36 -6.11
CA ALA A 200 0.73 4.21 -6.01
C ALA A 200 0.79 5.31 -7.09
N PRO A 201 0.76 4.99 -8.41
CA PRO A 201 0.72 6.03 -9.44
C PRO A 201 -0.58 6.83 -9.42
N ALA A 202 -1.73 6.21 -9.14
CA ALA A 202 -3.01 6.92 -9.07
C ALA A 202 -3.03 7.97 -7.95
N GLY A 203 -2.52 7.61 -6.76
CA GLY A 203 -2.38 8.50 -5.61
C GLY A 203 -1.45 9.67 -5.91
N LEU A 204 -0.31 9.42 -6.55
CA LEU A 204 0.61 10.47 -7.00
C LEU A 204 -0.02 11.40 -8.04
N ALA A 205 -0.76 10.85 -9.00
CA ALA A 205 -1.46 11.64 -10.02
C ALA A 205 -2.48 12.59 -9.36
N MET A 206 -3.34 12.06 -8.50
CA MET A 206 -4.38 12.85 -7.83
C MET A 206 -3.76 13.87 -6.88
N ALA A 207 -2.71 13.50 -6.15
CA ALA A 207 -1.99 14.42 -5.27
C ALA A 207 -1.43 15.63 -6.02
N LYS A 208 -0.76 15.39 -7.15
CA LYS A 208 -0.13 16.46 -7.95
C LYS A 208 -1.13 17.29 -8.77
N ILE A 209 -2.34 16.79 -8.99
CA ILE A 209 -3.44 17.60 -9.51
C ILE A 209 -3.98 18.52 -8.41
N LEU A 210 -4.31 17.98 -7.23
CA LEU A 210 -4.95 18.71 -6.14
C LEU A 210 -4.03 19.76 -5.51
N VAL A 211 -2.79 19.37 -5.20
CA VAL A 211 -1.76 20.23 -4.62
C VAL A 211 -0.50 20.17 -5.50
N PRO A 212 -0.43 20.97 -6.57
CA PRO A 212 0.73 21.02 -7.45
C PRO A 212 1.99 21.54 -6.74
N PRO A 213 3.19 21.15 -7.21
CA PRO A 213 4.45 21.57 -6.59
C PRO A 213 4.73 23.06 -6.77
N ALA A 214 5.44 23.66 -5.80
CA ALA A 214 5.90 25.05 -5.85
C ALA A 214 7.19 25.21 -6.70
N GLU A 215 7.54 26.45 -7.09
CA GLU A 215 8.72 26.72 -7.93
C GLU A 215 10.06 26.40 -7.24
N ASP A 216 10.14 26.57 -5.92
CA ASP A 216 11.37 26.37 -5.14
C ASP A 216 11.45 24.98 -4.46
N GLU A 217 10.69 24.00 -4.96
CA GLU A 217 10.60 22.68 -4.32
C GLU A 217 11.92 21.91 -4.46
N GLN A 218 12.72 21.87 -3.39
CA GLN A 218 14.01 21.16 -3.36
C GLN A 218 13.84 19.70 -2.98
N ASP A 219 14.37 18.79 -3.81
CA ASP A 219 14.42 17.36 -3.49
C ASP A 219 15.65 17.10 -2.60
N HIS A 220 15.44 16.98 -1.29
CA HIS A 220 16.53 16.71 -0.35
C HIS A 220 17.02 15.26 -0.51
N HIS A 221 18.14 15.09 -1.19
CA HIS A 221 18.86 13.83 -1.32
C HIS A 221 19.69 13.55 -0.06
N GLN A 222 19.13 12.82 0.90
CA GLN A 222 19.93 12.19 1.95
C GLN A 222 19.56 10.72 2.00
N ASP A 223 20.51 9.81 1.76
CA ASP A 223 20.31 8.42 2.09
C ASP A 223 20.23 8.31 3.61
N VAL A 224 19.08 7.89 4.14
CA VAL A 224 18.89 7.78 5.59
C VAL A 224 18.82 6.33 6.03
N GLU A 225 19.64 5.99 7.00
CA GLU A 225 19.61 4.71 7.69
C GLU A 225 18.37 4.63 8.59
N ILE A 226 17.47 3.69 8.27
CA ILE A 226 16.33 3.37 9.12
C ILE A 226 16.86 2.58 10.33
N PRO A 227 16.52 2.95 11.58
CA PRO A 227 16.92 2.19 12.77
C PRO A 227 16.40 0.75 12.66
N ARG A 228 17.29 -0.23 12.88
CA ARG A 228 16.98 -1.65 12.78
C ARG A 228 16.74 -2.21 14.19
N ALA A 229 15.79 -3.13 14.32
CA ALA A 229 15.70 -3.98 15.51
C ALA A 229 17.02 -4.73 15.73
N THR A 230 17.27 -5.22 16.95
CA THR A 230 18.55 -5.87 17.30
C THR A 230 18.66 -7.26 16.66
N ASN A 231 17.53 -7.95 16.46
CA ASN A 231 17.47 -9.25 15.81
C ASN A 231 16.10 -9.53 15.15
N VAL A 232 16.03 -10.61 14.35
CA VAL A 232 14.83 -11.01 13.61
C VAL A 232 13.66 -11.39 14.52
N ILE A 233 13.94 -11.98 15.69
CA ILE A 233 12.90 -12.43 16.63
C ILE A 233 12.24 -11.21 17.30
N GLU A 234 13.04 -10.22 17.68
CA GLU A 234 12.57 -8.93 18.18
C GLU A 234 11.71 -8.22 17.12
N ALA A 235 12.17 -8.15 15.87
CA ALA A 235 11.38 -7.58 14.77
C ALA A 235 10.03 -8.29 14.58
N ALA A 236 10.01 -9.62 14.70
CA ALA A 236 8.77 -10.40 14.62
C ALA A 236 7.82 -10.09 15.76
N ALA A 237 8.34 -10.00 17.00
CA ALA A 237 7.55 -9.69 18.19
C ALA A 237 6.98 -8.26 18.14
N ASP A 238 7.80 -7.27 17.77
CA ASP A 238 7.38 -5.87 17.62
C ASP A 238 6.30 -5.74 16.54
N GLY A 239 6.48 -6.42 15.40
CA GLY A 239 5.50 -6.45 14.32
C GLY A 239 4.19 -7.11 14.74
N ALA A 240 4.24 -8.19 15.53
CA ALA A 240 3.05 -8.84 16.07
C ALA A 240 2.29 -7.92 17.05
N MET A 241 3.00 -7.21 17.93
CA MET A 241 2.39 -6.27 18.87
C MET A 241 1.77 -5.06 18.17
N ALA A 242 2.42 -4.53 17.13
CA ALA A 242 1.84 -3.51 16.27
C ALA A 242 0.58 -4.01 15.57
N GLY A 243 0.63 -5.22 15.00
CA GLY A 243 -0.51 -5.87 14.36
C GLY A 243 -1.68 -6.13 15.31
N LEU A 244 -1.43 -6.47 16.57
CA LEU A 244 -2.46 -6.65 17.59
C LEU A 244 -3.25 -5.36 17.83
N ASN A 245 -2.56 -4.22 17.97
CA ASN A 245 -3.21 -2.93 18.14
C ASN A 245 -4.10 -2.59 16.93
N ILE A 246 -3.63 -2.86 15.72
CA ILE A 246 -4.41 -2.66 14.48
C ILE A 246 -5.64 -3.58 14.48
N ALA A 247 -5.47 -4.86 14.79
CA ALA A 247 -6.54 -5.85 14.79
C ALA A 247 -7.64 -5.49 15.81
N VAL A 248 -7.27 -5.08 17.02
CA VAL A 248 -8.22 -4.63 18.05
C VAL A 248 -8.94 -3.35 17.62
N ALA A 249 -8.22 -2.38 17.06
CA ALA A 249 -8.81 -1.14 16.57
C ALA A 249 -9.83 -1.39 15.44
N VAL A 250 -9.49 -2.27 14.48
CA VAL A 250 -10.41 -2.69 13.42
C VAL A 250 -11.64 -3.39 13.99
N GLY A 251 -11.44 -4.36 14.90
CA GLY A 251 -12.55 -5.08 15.53
C GLY A 251 -13.49 -4.16 16.31
N ALA A 252 -12.94 -3.23 17.10
CA ALA A 252 -13.71 -2.26 17.88
C ALA A 252 -14.48 -1.28 16.97
N THR A 253 -13.84 -0.77 15.92
CA THR A 253 -14.48 0.16 14.97
C THR A 253 -15.62 -0.53 14.22
N LEU A 254 -15.41 -1.77 13.76
CA LEU A 254 -16.46 -2.54 13.08
C LEU A 254 -17.63 -2.85 14.01
N LEU A 255 -17.36 -3.24 15.27
CA LEU A 255 -18.41 -3.45 16.27
C LEU A 255 -19.25 -2.17 16.48
N ALA A 256 -18.59 -1.03 16.61
CA ALA A 256 -19.25 0.26 16.84
C ALA A 256 -20.00 0.80 15.61
N PHE A 257 -19.56 0.49 14.39
CA PHE A 257 -20.21 0.97 13.16
C PHE A 257 -21.34 0.07 12.67
N VAL A 258 -21.30 -1.22 13.00
CA VAL A 258 -22.34 -2.18 12.63
C VAL A 258 -23.45 -2.26 13.68
N GLY A 259 -23.11 -2.11 14.96
CA GLY A 259 -24.07 -2.07 16.06
C GLY A 259 -24.86 -0.78 16.11
#